data_AF-A0ABD3RM77-F1
#
_entry.id   AF-A0ABD3RM77-F1
#
_cell.length_a   1.000
_cell.length_b   1.000
_cell.length_c   1.000
_cell.angle_alpha   90.00
_cell.angle_beta   90.00
_cell.angle_gamma   90.00
#
_symmetry.space_group_name_H-M   'P 1'
#
loop_
_entity.id
_entity.type
_entity.pdbx_description
1 polymer ?
#
loop_
_entity_poly.entity_id
_entity_poly.type
_entity_poly.pdbx_seq_one_letter_code
_entity_poly.pdbx_strand_id
1 'polypeptide(L)'
;MSKSIFSAGSRIQSTTTTTTTTTSTSDRDTTSAAAARTIDDVQTPTTREEAEELALRRRIVPRLAQRAYHLEEGNTWWADWVQYQRNTHPIFGLFLYHRLHPIRFPQRIIILVGSIACGFAITNFIYLGFLEEGADELGLESAYNATGTVVDMVSGIQQRYTNVEIKRSMFYLLTFGSFVHSTFDVLIWYLMACFCFRPGGFRINKRCQAIGIYVAVLAVLLAIGVATYFVLVRLDKDIQNQADYEATNSEEFADRIIGDNEPISRFSFFLGYALELVCALFLFYFITSTVLFTGILGCGRVPILGGRPYELWRERIAKDDDRKSDDDDNFTRGLRPDA
;
A
#
# COMPACT_ATOMS: atom_id res chain seq x y z
N MET A 1 -31.88 -38.49 -0.23
CA MET A 1 -30.63 -38.06 0.46
C MET A 1 -30.40 -36.61 0.07
N SER A 2 -30.82 -35.64 0.90
CA SER A 2 -30.05 -35.05 2.03
C SER A 2 -28.91 -34.18 1.50
N LYS A 3 -28.79 -32.87 1.73
CA LYS A 3 -29.48 -31.88 2.58
C LYS A 3 -29.16 -30.48 2.04
N SER A 4 -30.14 -29.57 2.08
CA SER A 4 -29.96 -28.13 1.98
C SER A 4 -29.60 -27.55 3.35
N ILE A 5 -28.63 -26.63 3.44
CA ILE A 5 -28.31 -25.87 4.66
C ILE A 5 -27.74 -24.48 4.30
N PHE A 6 -28.45 -23.44 4.79
CA PHE A 6 -28.07 -22.05 5.11
C PHE A 6 -27.68 -21.05 4.02
N SER A 7 -28.48 -19.98 3.90
CA SER A 7 -28.04 -18.68 4.45
C SER A 7 -29.23 -17.73 4.72
N ALA A 8 -29.36 -17.35 5.99
CA ALA A 8 -30.15 -16.23 6.50
C ALA A 8 -29.58 -14.91 5.91
N GLY A 9 -30.37 -13.90 5.54
CA GLY A 9 -31.35 -13.22 6.37
C GLY A 9 -30.75 -11.89 6.84
N SER A 10 -31.08 -10.79 6.15
CA SER A 10 -31.31 -9.46 6.76
C SER A 10 -31.88 -8.51 5.69
N ARG A 11 -33.20 -8.50 5.57
CA ARG A 11 -33.94 -7.48 4.83
C ARG A 11 -34.31 -6.42 5.86
N ILE A 12 -33.62 -5.29 5.84
CA ILE A 12 -33.95 -4.12 6.65
C ILE A 12 -35.30 -3.61 6.16
N GLN A 13 -36.36 -3.89 6.93
CA GLN A 13 -37.66 -3.25 6.77
C GLN A 13 -37.55 -1.83 7.32
N SER A 14 -37.74 -0.84 6.45
CA SER A 14 -37.99 0.53 6.86
C SER A 14 -39.35 0.59 7.56
N THR A 15 -39.34 0.68 8.89
CA THR A 15 -40.54 0.97 9.68
C THR A 15 -40.86 2.45 9.56
N THR A 16 -41.84 2.78 8.72
CA THR A 16 -42.46 4.10 8.67
C THR A 16 -43.40 4.21 9.88
N THR A 17 -42.95 4.90 10.92
CA THR A 17 -43.80 5.23 12.08
C THR A 17 -44.70 6.40 11.71
N THR A 18 -45.93 6.09 11.32
CA THR A 18 -47.02 7.06 11.18
C THR A 18 -47.54 7.40 12.56
N THR A 19 -47.15 8.56 13.09
CA THR A 19 -47.68 9.09 14.35
C THR A 19 -49.06 9.71 14.10
N THR A 20 -50.09 9.04 14.60
CA THR A 20 -51.47 9.53 14.63
C THR A 20 -51.60 10.59 15.73
N THR A 21 -51.82 11.84 15.33
CA THR A 21 -52.10 12.96 16.23
C THR A 21 -53.53 12.86 16.76
N THR A 22 -53.71 12.50 18.02
CA THR A 22 -54.97 12.67 18.76
C THR A 22 -54.99 14.03 19.44
N THR A 23 -55.91 14.87 18.98
CA THR A 23 -56.19 16.20 19.51
C THR A 23 -57.00 16.08 20.81
N SER A 24 -56.37 16.39 21.94
CA SER A 24 -57.06 16.69 23.19
C SER A 24 -56.63 18.09 23.64
N THR A 25 -57.52 19.05 23.41
CA THR A 25 -57.52 20.40 23.96
C THR A 25 -57.77 20.39 25.47
N SER A 26 -56.80 20.82 26.28
CA SER A 26 -57.00 21.45 27.59
C SER A 26 -55.64 21.85 28.19
N ASP A 27 -55.51 23.14 28.48
CA ASP A 27 -54.62 23.77 29.47
C ASP A 27 -53.12 23.48 29.40
N ARG A 28 -52.38 24.21 28.55
CA ARG A 28 -50.90 24.17 28.58
C ARG A 28 -50.16 25.36 27.96
N ASP A 29 -50.60 26.59 28.21
CA ASP A 29 -49.98 27.78 27.58
C ASP A 29 -48.78 28.41 28.32
N THR A 30 -48.25 27.80 29.39
CA THR A 30 -47.08 28.37 30.11
C THR A 30 -45.88 27.43 30.28
N THR A 31 -45.97 26.16 29.86
CA THR A 31 -44.85 25.19 29.95
C THR A 31 -44.18 24.88 28.61
N SER A 32 -44.75 25.28 27.46
CA SER A 32 -44.18 24.97 26.15
C SER A 32 -42.98 25.84 25.78
N ALA A 33 -42.94 27.09 26.23
CA ALA A 33 -41.83 28.02 25.95
C ALA A 33 -40.53 27.66 26.70
N ALA A 34 -40.63 27.02 27.87
CA ALA A 34 -39.47 26.55 28.62
C ALA A 34 -38.88 25.27 27.99
N ALA A 35 -39.72 24.33 27.58
CA ALA A 35 -39.28 23.09 26.92
C ALA A 35 -38.69 23.33 25.52
N ALA A 36 -39.21 24.31 24.76
CA ALA A 36 -38.63 24.70 23.47
C ALA A 36 -37.22 25.30 23.63
N ARG A 37 -36.96 26.07 24.69
CA ARG A 37 -35.63 26.61 24.99
C ARG A 37 -34.63 25.52 25.41
N THR A 38 -35.07 24.47 26.11
CA THR A 38 -34.19 23.35 26.48
C THR A 38 -33.80 22.48 25.28
N ILE A 39 -34.62 22.40 24.23
CA ILE A 39 -34.30 21.62 23.02
C ILE A 39 -33.31 22.38 22.13
N ASP A 40 -33.44 23.70 21.98
CA ASP A 40 -32.47 24.52 21.23
C ASP A 40 -31.08 24.51 21.87
N ASP A 41 -30.99 24.50 23.21
CA ASP A 41 -29.71 24.45 23.94
C ASP A 41 -29.04 23.05 23.89
N VAL A 42 -29.79 21.99 23.56
CA VAL A 42 -29.24 20.63 23.40
C VAL A 42 -28.89 20.34 21.93
N GLN A 43 -29.49 21.03 20.96
CA GLN A 43 -29.15 20.91 19.54
C GLN A 43 -28.01 21.84 19.09
N THR A 44 -27.76 22.95 19.77
CA THR A 44 -26.63 23.83 19.42
C THR A 44 -25.23 23.22 19.68
N PRO A 45 -24.97 22.45 20.76
CA PRO A 45 -23.66 21.83 21.00
C PRO A 45 -23.26 20.82 19.93
N THR A 46 -24.21 20.02 19.42
CA THR A 46 -23.95 18.99 18.41
C THR A 46 -23.55 19.62 17.07
N THR A 47 -24.13 20.76 16.71
CA THR A 47 -23.77 21.44 15.45
C THR A 47 -22.36 22.01 15.44
N ARG A 48 -21.82 22.44 16.59
CA ARG A 48 -20.45 23.00 16.66
C ARG A 48 -19.39 21.90 16.56
N GLU A 49 -19.58 20.80 17.29
CA GLU A 49 -18.65 19.65 17.25
C GLU A 49 -18.63 19.00 15.85
N GLU A 50 -19.79 18.83 15.22
CA GLU A 50 -19.87 18.34 13.84
C GLU A 50 -19.17 19.28 12.84
N ALA A 51 -19.32 20.60 13.02
CA ALA A 51 -18.65 21.58 12.17
C ALA A 51 -17.12 21.53 12.34
N GLU A 52 -16.63 21.39 13.58
CA GLU A 52 -15.20 21.23 13.88
C GLU A 52 -14.64 19.92 13.32
N GLU A 53 -15.35 18.79 13.48
CA GLU A 53 -14.95 17.50 12.89
C GLU A 53 -14.89 17.58 11.37
N LEU A 54 -15.88 18.24 10.75
CA LEU A 54 -15.96 18.38 9.30
C LEU A 54 -14.87 19.31 8.77
N ALA A 55 -14.51 20.36 9.51
CA ALA A 55 -13.36 21.22 9.22
C ALA A 55 -12.03 20.45 9.33
N LEU A 56 -11.86 19.67 10.41
CA LEU A 56 -10.70 18.81 10.61
C LEU A 56 -10.57 17.78 9.48
N ARG A 57 -11.67 17.14 9.09
CA ARG A 57 -11.72 16.19 7.98
C ARG A 57 -11.38 16.84 6.65
N ARG A 58 -11.88 18.05 6.39
CA ARG A 58 -11.53 18.83 5.19
C ARG A 58 -10.05 19.20 5.15
N ARG A 59 -9.36 19.31 6.30
CA ARG A 59 -7.92 19.56 6.39
C ARG A 59 -7.08 18.28 6.28
N ILE A 60 -7.43 17.23 7.02
CA ILE A 60 -6.64 15.99 7.15
C ILE A 60 -6.78 15.09 5.92
N VAL A 61 -7.99 14.91 5.36
CA VAL A 61 -8.20 13.98 4.24
C VAL A 61 -7.38 14.35 3.00
N PRO A 62 -7.32 15.63 2.57
CA PRO A 62 -6.42 16.05 1.50
C PRO A 62 -4.97 15.74 1.83
N ARG A 63 -4.52 16.10 3.02
CA ARG A 63 -3.15 15.86 3.50
C ARG A 63 -2.79 14.37 3.43
N LEU A 64 -3.60 13.50 4.02
CA LEU A 64 -3.44 12.05 3.91
C LEU A 64 -3.43 11.54 2.45
N ALA A 65 -4.20 12.15 1.56
CA ALA A 65 -4.21 11.81 0.13
C ALA A 65 -2.96 12.28 -0.61
N GLN A 66 -2.40 13.46 -0.26
CA GLN A 66 -1.13 13.93 -0.81
C GLN A 66 0.06 13.18 -0.20
N ARG A 67 -0.19 12.31 0.80
CA ARG A 67 0.82 11.68 1.65
C ARG A 67 1.55 12.70 2.51
N ALA A 68 0.87 13.78 2.86
CA ALA A 68 1.45 14.87 3.61
C ALA A 68 2.02 14.33 4.91
N TYR A 69 3.29 14.61 5.10
CA TYR A 69 4.08 13.94 6.13
C TYR A 69 3.79 14.51 7.51
N HIS A 70 3.27 15.73 7.59
CA HIS A 70 3.00 16.50 8.80
C HIS A 70 1.49 16.74 8.96
N LEU A 71 0.78 15.79 9.54
CA LEU A 71 -0.64 16.00 9.83
C LEU A 71 -0.84 17.01 10.96
N GLU A 72 0.02 16.95 11.97
CA GLU A 72 -0.01 17.80 13.16
C GLU A 72 1.15 18.80 13.14
N GLU A 73 0.87 20.03 13.59
CA GLU A 73 1.88 21.07 13.68
C GLU A 73 2.87 20.74 14.80
N GLY A 74 4.17 20.78 14.52
CA GLY A 74 5.22 20.50 15.50
C GLY A 74 5.70 19.04 15.55
N ASN A 75 5.20 18.16 14.68
CA ASN A 75 5.72 16.80 14.60
C ASN A 75 7.21 16.74 14.25
N THR A 76 7.91 15.80 14.90
CA THR A 76 9.29 15.47 14.57
C THR A 76 9.35 14.67 13.27
N TRP A 77 10.52 14.65 12.61
CA TRP A 77 10.74 13.87 11.39
C TRP A 77 10.39 12.38 11.57
N TRP A 78 10.72 11.81 12.72
CA TRP A 78 10.44 10.41 13.02
C TRP A 78 8.95 10.13 13.19
N ALA A 79 8.21 11.01 13.87
CA ALA A 79 6.76 10.88 14.03
C ALA A 79 6.06 10.87 12.67
N ASP A 80 6.45 11.79 11.79
CA ASP A 80 5.96 11.89 10.41
C ASP A 80 6.30 10.64 9.58
N TRP A 81 7.52 10.12 9.73
CA TRP A 81 7.95 8.91 9.02
C TRP A 81 7.17 7.66 9.49
N VAL A 82 7.01 7.47 10.80
CA VAL A 82 6.23 6.35 11.36
C VAL A 82 4.77 6.45 10.92
N GLN A 83 4.19 7.65 10.95
CA GLN A 83 2.84 7.91 10.47
C GLN A 83 2.71 7.60 8.97
N TYR A 84 3.71 7.96 8.18
CA TYR A 84 3.78 7.63 6.76
C TYR A 84 3.76 6.11 6.56
N GLN A 85 4.67 5.37 7.21
CA GLN A 85 4.74 3.90 7.10
C GLN A 85 3.44 3.23 7.53
N ARG A 86 2.82 3.67 8.64
CA ARG A 86 1.54 3.13 9.10
C ARG A 86 0.40 3.31 8.09
N ASN A 87 0.43 4.37 7.29
CA ASN A 87 -0.63 4.66 6.34
C ASN A 87 -0.38 4.02 4.96
N THR A 88 0.87 3.89 4.54
CA THR A 88 1.25 3.45 3.19
C THR A 88 1.58 1.96 3.09
N HIS A 89 2.23 1.39 4.11
CA HIS A 89 2.74 0.03 4.06
C HIS A 89 1.61 -1.00 3.82
N PRO A 90 1.77 -1.98 2.91
CA PRO A 90 0.71 -2.94 2.57
C PRO A 90 0.15 -3.69 3.78
N ILE A 91 1.02 -4.18 4.66
CA ILE A 91 0.63 -4.85 5.91
C ILE A 91 0.21 -3.86 7.00
N PHE A 92 1.08 -2.93 7.43
CA PHE A 92 0.74 -2.04 8.56
C PHE A 92 -0.47 -1.15 8.27
N GLY A 93 -0.67 -0.75 7.02
CA GLY A 93 -1.83 -0.01 6.57
C GLY A 93 -3.15 -0.76 6.70
N LEU A 94 -3.16 -2.09 6.87
CA LEU A 94 -4.41 -2.82 7.15
C LEU A 94 -4.87 -2.64 8.59
N PHE A 95 -3.93 -2.56 9.54
CA PHE A 95 -4.21 -2.59 10.97
C PHE A 95 -4.06 -1.22 11.65
N LEU A 96 -3.16 -0.37 11.16
CA LEU A 96 -2.71 0.87 11.81
C LEU A 96 -3.03 2.14 10.99
N TYR A 97 -3.91 2.04 10.00
CA TYR A 97 -4.26 3.21 9.18
C TYR A 97 -5.08 4.23 9.97
N HIS A 98 -4.89 5.50 9.62
CA HIS A 98 -5.69 6.57 10.16
C HIS A 98 -7.16 6.44 9.73
N ARG A 99 -8.13 6.60 10.64
CA ARG A 99 -9.58 6.42 10.33
C ARG A 99 -10.07 7.32 9.19
N LEU A 100 -9.53 8.54 9.08
CA LEU A 100 -9.85 9.47 8.00
C LEU A 100 -9.11 9.19 6.69
N HIS A 101 -8.39 8.06 6.58
CA HIS A 101 -7.57 7.80 5.41
C HIS A 101 -8.42 7.64 4.13
N PRO A 102 -7.97 8.24 3.01
CA PRO A 102 -8.52 8.08 1.68
C PRO A 102 -8.95 6.68 1.27
N ILE A 103 -8.01 5.76 1.40
CA ILE A 103 -8.09 4.37 0.98
C ILE A 103 -8.75 3.57 2.10
N ARG A 104 -9.90 2.98 1.80
CA ARG A 104 -10.67 2.15 2.75
C ARG A 104 -10.10 0.74 2.84
N PHE A 105 -10.49 0.02 3.89
CA PHE A 105 -10.05 -1.37 4.13
C PHE A 105 -10.19 -2.31 2.91
N PRO A 106 -11.31 -2.35 2.15
CA PRO A 106 -11.41 -3.25 0.99
C PRO A 106 -10.39 -2.94 -0.11
N GLN A 107 -10.08 -1.65 -0.32
CA GLN A 107 -9.08 -1.25 -1.31
C GLN A 107 -7.67 -1.66 -0.88
N ARG A 108 -7.37 -1.62 0.43
CA ARG A 108 -6.10 -2.09 0.98
C ARG A 108 -5.92 -3.60 0.82
N ILE A 109 -7.00 -4.37 0.95
CA ILE A 109 -6.98 -5.81 0.65
C ILE A 109 -6.65 -6.06 -0.83
N ILE A 110 -7.22 -5.27 -1.75
CA ILE A 110 -6.87 -5.37 -3.19
C ILE A 110 -5.38 -5.08 -3.42
N ILE A 111 -4.82 -4.06 -2.76
CA ILE A 111 -3.38 -3.75 -2.84
C ILE A 111 -2.54 -4.93 -2.33
N LEU A 112 -2.91 -5.53 -1.19
CA LEU A 112 -2.18 -6.68 -0.64
C LEU A 112 -2.25 -7.91 -1.58
N VAL A 113 -3.43 -8.21 -2.14
CA VAL A 113 -3.58 -9.31 -3.10
C VAL A 113 -2.73 -9.05 -4.35
N GLY A 114 -2.72 -7.81 -4.84
CA GLY A 114 -1.84 -7.41 -5.94
C GLY A 114 -0.37 -7.58 -5.63
N SER A 115 0.07 -7.19 -4.44
CA SER A 115 1.44 -7.37 -3.95
C SER A 115 1.83 -8.85 -3.96
N ILE A 116 1.02 -9.72 -3.35
CA ILE A 116 1.24 -11.17 -3.32
C ILE A 116 1.33 -11.74 -4.74
N ALA A 117 0.39 -11.38 -5.62
CA ALA A 117 0.41 -11.85 -7.01
C ALA A 117 1.64 -11.36 -7.79
N CYS A 118 2.08 -10.13 -7.56
CA CYS A 118 3.25 -9.56 -8.21
C CYS A 118 4.55 -10.24 -7.77
N GLY A 119 4.77 -10.44 -6.46
CA GLY A 119 5.92 -11.19 -5.95
C GLY A 119 5.92 -12.64 -6.48
N PHE A 120 4.75 -13.26 -6.53
CA PHE A 120 4.63 -14.61 -7.07
C PHE A 120 4.98 -14.67 -8.58
N ALA A 121 4.57 -13.66 -9.36
CA ALA A 121 4.98 -13.54 -10.76
C ALA A 121 6.50 -13.34 -10.91
N ILE A 122 7.09 -12.45 -10.11
CA ILE A 122 8.53 -12.14 -10.12
C ILE A 122 9.35 -13.37 -9.75
N THR A 123 8.95 -14.10 -8.70
CA THR A 123 9.62 -15.33 -8.29
C THR A 123 9.60 -16.36 -9.41
N ASN A 124 8.43 -16.61 -10.03
CA ASN A 124 8.36 -17.57 -11.13
C ASN A 124 9.17 -17.10 -12.36
N PHE A 125 9.14 -15.81 -12.69
CA PHE A 125 9.93 -15.26 -13.78
C PHE A 125 11.44 -15.47 -13.57
N ILE A 126 11.94 -15.14 -12.39
CA ILE A 126 13.36 -15.33 -12.05
C ILE A 126 13.71 -16.82 -12.06
N TYR A 127 12.87 -17.67 -11.46
CA TYR A 127 13.10 -19.11 -11.44
C TYR A 127 13.18 -19.70 -12.86
N LEU A 128 12.24 -19.33 -13.74
CA LEU A 128 12.25 -19.75 -15.14
C LEU A 128 13.47 -19.25 -15.92
N GLY A 129 13.89 -18.00 -15.69
CA GLY A 129 15.07 -17.42 -16.32
C GLY A 129 16.35 -18.17 -15.96
N PHE A 130 16.50 -18.58 -14.70
CA PHE A 130 17.66 -19.36 -14.25
C PHE A 130 17.59 -20.84 -14.63
N LEU A 131 16.40 -21.42 -14.83
CA LEU A 131 16.26 -22.80 -15.31
C LEU A 131 16.71 -22.98 -16.76
N GLU A 132 16.49 -21.98 -17.61
CA GLU A 132 16.72 -22.10 -19.05
C GLU A 132 18.19 -21.98 -19.44
N GLU A 133 19.00 -21.34 -18.61
CA GLU A 133 20.30 -20.88 -19.05
C GLU A 133 21.42 -21.90 -18.86
N GLY A 134 21.24 -22.99 -18.10
CA GLY A 134 22.33 -23.94 -17.79
C GLY A 134 23.62 -23.24 -17.29
N ALA A 135 23.49 -21.98 -16.87
CA ALA A 135 24.58 -21.00 -16.80
C ALA A 135 25.32 -21.05 -15.47
N ASP A 136 25.36 -22.23 -14.86
CA ASP A 136 26.00 -22.46 -13.58
C ASP A 136 27.54 -22.46 -13.70
N GLU A 137 28.14 -22.58 -14.90
CA GLU A 137 29.61 -22.64 -15.03
C GLU A 137 30.31 -21.41 -15.62
N LEU A 138 29.80 -20.75 -16.66
CA LEU A 138 30.65 -19.85 -17.47
C LEU A 138 30.66 -18.36 -17.07
N GLY A 139 29.66 -17.87 -16.34
CA GLY A 139 29.54 -16.43 -16.02
C GLY A 139 30.15 -16.01 -14.68
N LEU A 140 30.46 -16.98 -13.81
CA LEU A 140 30.74 -16.72 -12.40
C LEU A 140 32.18 -16.23 -12.17
N GLU A 141 33.15 -16.76 -12.90
CA GLU A 141 34.57 -16.45 -12.72
C GLU A 141 34.91 -14.98 -13.01
N SER A 142 34.11 -14.32 -13.88
CA SER A 142 34.35 -12.95 -14.31
C SER A 142 33.72 -11.91 -13.36
N ALA A 143 32.54 -12.16 -12.80
CA ALA A 143 31.88 -11.23 -11.88
C ALA A 143 32.35 -11.37 -10.41
N TYR A 144 32.77 -12.57 -10.00
CA TYR A 144 33.27 -12.82 -8.63
C TYR A 144 34.57 -12.06 -8.34
N ASN A 145 35.44 -11.90 -9.33
CA ASN A 145 36.72 -11.19 -9.16
C ASN A 145 36.56 -9.67 -8.99
N ALA A 146 35.46 -9.07 -9.46
CA ALA A 146 35.27 -7.62 -9.41
C ALA A 146 34.67 -7.12 -8.08
N THR A 147 34.00 -7.98 -7.30
CA THR A 147 33.18 -7.58 -6.14
C THR A 147 33.54 -8.29 -4.82
N GLY A 148 34.65 -9.05 -4.81
CA GLY A 148 34.98 -10.11 -3.84
C GLY A 148 34.83 -9.80 -2.34
N THR A 149 34.81 -8.53 -1.92
CA THR A 149 34.68 -8.15 -0.50
C THR A 149 33.26 -8.25 0.07
N VAL A 150 32.21 -8.06 -0.73
CA VAL A 150 30.82 -8.06 -0.20
C VAL A 150 30.25 -9.47 -0.10
N VAL A 151 30.63 -10.34 -1.03
CA VAL A 151 30.15 -11.73 -1.06
C VAL A 151 30.83 -12.58 0.00
N ASP A 152 32.13 -12.38 0.28
CA ASP A 152 32.84 -13.09 1.37
C ASP A 152 32.22 -12.84 2.76
N MET A 153 31.67 -11.64 2.99
CA MET A 153 30.98 -11.34 4.24
C MET A 153 29.65 -12.09 4.34
N VAL A 154 28.89 -12.19 3.25
CA VAL A 154 27.59 -12.88 3.22
C VAL A 154 27.79 -14.40 3.25
N SER A 155 28.72 -14.93 2.44
CA SER A 155 29.07 -16.35 2.41
C SER A 155 29.66 -16.83 3.74
N GLY A 156 30.51 -16.02 4.39
CA GLY A 156 31.09 -16.34 5.70
C GLY A 156 30.06 -16.40 6.84
N ILE A 157 29.01 -15.57 6.79
CA ILE A 157 27.89 -15.65 7.74
C ILE A 157 27.01 -16.87 7.41
N GLN A 158 26.75 -17.10 6.13
CA GLN A 158 25.86 -18.16 5.66
C GLN A 158 26.42 -19.55 5.98
N GLN A 159 27.71 -19.79 5.72
CA GLN A 159 28.37 -21.07 5.97
C GLN A 159 28.41 -21.43 7.47
N ARG A 160 28.28 -20.44 8.37
CA ARG A 160 28.26 -20.65 9.82
C ARG A 160 26.88 -20.93 10.42
N TYR A 161 25.80 -20.45 9.81
CA TYR A 161 24.48 -20.43 10.47
C TYR A 161 23.38 -21.13 9.69
N THR A 162 23.51 -21.27 8.37
CA THR A 162 22.47 -21.85 7.53
C THR A 162 23.15 -22.76 6.52
N ASN A 163 22.98 -24.08 6.64
CA ASN A 163 23.39 -25.05 5.61
C ASN A 163 22.58 -24.90 4.30
N VAL A 164 22.10 -23.70 4.00
CA VAL A 164 21.35 -23.34 2.80
C VAL A 164 22.35 -22.73 1.84
N GLU A 165 22.63 -23.45 0.77
CA GLU A 165 23.39 -22.95 -0.36
C GLU A 165 22.53 -21.89 -1.09
N ILE A 166 22.80 -20.61 -0.84
CA ILE A 166 22.15 -19.50 -1.56
C ILE A 166 22.63 -19.54 -3.00
N LYS A 167 21.80 -20.14 -3.85
CA LYS A 167 21.97 -20.10 -5.30
C LYS A 167 21.92 -18.65 -5.80
N ARG A 168 22.63 -18.36 -6.90
CA ARG A 168 22.61 -17.04 -7.57
C ARG A 168 21.19 -16.52 -7.79
N SER A 169 20.29 -17.41 -8.20
CA SER A 169 18.86 -17.11 -8.38
C SER A 169 18.20 -16.54 -7.13
N MET A 170 18.54 -17.05 -5.95
CA MET A 170 18.04 -16.54 -4.67
C MET A 170 18.55 -15.12 -4.39
N PHE A 171 19.82 -14.82 -4.65
CA PHE A 171 20.34 -13.46 -4.47
C PHE A 171 19.63 -12.45 -5.39
N TYR A 172 19.47 -12.77 -6.67
CA TYR A 172 18.74 -11.91 -7.62
C TYR A 172 17.28 -11.75 -7.21
N LEU A 173 16.65 -12.82 -6.75
CA LEU A 173 15.28 -12.80 -6.24
C LEU A 173 15.13 -11.86 -5.03
N LEU A 174 15.99 -12.02 -4.02
CA LEU A 174 15.92 -11.23 -2.79
C LEU A 174 16.32 -9.76 -2.98
N THR A 175 17.10 -9.43 -4.01
CA THR A 175 17.54 -8.05 -4.25
C THR A 175 16.69 -7.37 -5.32
N PHE A 176 16.87 -7.77 -6.57
CA PHE A 176 16.18 -7.19 -7.71
C PHE A 176 14.68 -7.49 -7.66
N GLY A 177 14.31 -8.74 -7.37
CA GLY A 177 12.90 -9.14 -7.26
C GLY A 177 12.18 -8.32 -6.19
N SER A 178 12.71 -8.31 -4.96
CA SER A 178 12.15 -7.53 -3.86
C SER A 178 12.12 -6.01 -4.12
N PHE A 179 13.10 -5.45 -4.85
CA PHE A 179 13.08 -4.04 -5.24
C PHE A 179 11.92 -3.71 -6.21
N VAL A 180 11.78 -4.50 -7.28
CA VAL A 180 10.71 -4.34 -8.28
C VAL A 180 9.34 -4.54 -7.63
N HIS A 181 9.22 -5.56 -6.77
CA HIS A 181 8.01 -5.82 -6.00
C HIS A 181 7.63 -4.62 -5.12
N SER A 182 8.56 -4.08 -4.32
CA SER A 182 8.22 -2.92 -3.49
C SER A 182 7.86 -1.68 -4.31
N THR A 183 8.48 -1.52 -5.49
CA THR A 183 8.16 -0.43 -6.43
C THR A 183 6.73 -0.57 -6.96
N PHE A 184 6.32 -1.79 -7.30
CA PHE A 184 4.94 -2.09 -7.68
C PHE A 184 3.95 -1.75 -6.56
N ASP A 185 4.24 -2.12 -5.31
CA ASP A 185 3.36 -1.84 -4.17
C ASP A 185 3.17 -0.33 -3.97
N VAL A 186 4.26 0.42 -4.05
CA VAL A 186 4.25 1.88 -3.96
C VAL A 186 3.44 2.49 -5.12
N LEU A 187 3.62 1.99 -6.35
CA LEU A 187 2.94 2.46 -7.55
C LEU A 187 1.42 2.22 -7.47
N ILE A 188 1.01 1.01 -7.13
CA ILE A 188 -0.42 0.67 -6.98
C ILE A 188 -1.05 1.53 -5.89
N TRP A 189 -0.33 1.75 -4.79
CA TRP A 189 -0.79 2.69 -3.78
C TRP A 189 -0.96 4.10 -4.35
N TYR A 190 0.01 4.63 -5.12
CA TYR A 190 -0.10 5.94 -5.78
C TYR A 190 -1.33 6.02 -6.69
N LEU A 191 -1.59 4.99 -7.48
CA LEU A 191 -2.76 4.92 -8.36
C LEU A 191 -4.07 4.92 -7.56
N MET A 192 -4.13 4.17 -6.45
CA MET A 192 -5.31 4.10 -5.56
C MET A 192 -5.53 5.39 -4.77
N ALA A 193 -4.47 6.07 -4.34
CA ALA A 193 -4.54 7.32 -3.58
C ALA A 193 -4.69 8.57 -4.45
N CYS A 194 -4.41 8.44 -5.76
CA CYS A 194 -4.12 9.51 -6.72
C CYS A 194 -4.54 10.93 -6.30
N PHE A 195 -3.52 11.74 -6.01
CA PHE A 195 -3.66 13.11 -5.53
C PHE A 195 -4.33 14.06 -6.55
N CYS A 196 -4.14 13.82 -7.85
CA CYS A 196 -4.70 14.65 -8.92
C CYS A 196 -6.23 14.77 -8.84
N PHE A 197 -6.91 13.88 -8.10
CA PHE A 197 -8.36 13.68 -8.18
C PHE A 197 -9.07 13.71 -6.82
N ARG A 198 -8.38 14.07 -5.74
CA ARG A 198 -8.97 14.22 -4.40
C ARG A 198 -9.11 15.70 -3.98
N PRO A 199 -9.98 16.00 -3.01
CA PRO A 199 -10.12 17.36 -2.48
C PRO A 199 -8.74 17.91 -2.09
N GLY A 200 -8.34 19.07 -2.63
CA GLY A 200 -7.00 19.67 -2.42
C GLY A 200 -6.02 19.60 -3.61
N GLY A 201 -6.35 18.89 -4.70
CA GLY A 201 -5.64 18.96 -5.99
C GLY A 201 -6.16 20.07 -6.92
N PHE A 202 -5.50 20.27 -8.07
CA PHE A 202 -5.79 21.38 -9.00
C PHE A 202 -7.24 21.42 -9.52
N ARG A 203 -7.97 20.29 -9.58
CA ARG A 203 -9.42 20.22 -9.88
C ARG A 203 -10.06 18.99 -9.24
N ILE A 204 -11.08 19.18 -8.40
CA ILE A 204 -11.83 18.08 -7.77
C ILE A 204 -12.78 17.47 -8.81
N ASN A 205 -12.35 16.42 -9.51
CA ASN A 205 -13.23 15.66 -10.41
C ASN A 205 -13.40 14.21 -9.93
N LYS A 206 -14.62 13.87 -9.46
CA LYS A 206 -14.99 12.53 -9.02
C LYS A 206 -14.71 11.45 -10.08
N ARG A 207 -14.80 11.79 -11.38
CA ARG A 207 -14.56 10.85 -12.49
C ARG A 207 -13.13 10.35 -12.50
N CYS A 208 -12.17 11.22 -12.22
CA CYS A 208 -10.78 10.85 -12.32
C CYS A 208 -10.31 10.01 -11.12
N GLN A 209 -10.91 10.19 -9.93
CA GLN A 209 -10.68 9.29 -8.80
C GLN A 209 -11.11 7.87 -9.16
N ALA A 210 -12.25 7.71 -9.84
CA ALA A 210 -12.70 6.41 -10.31
C ALA A 210 -11.70 5.80 -11.31
N ILE A 211 -11.17 6.60 -12.26
CA ILE A 211 -10.16 6.14 -13.22
C ILE A 211 -8.91 5.60 -12.50
N GLY A 212 -8.37 6.30 -11.50
CA GLY A 212 -7.20 5.83 -10.74
C GLY A 212 -7.43 4.47 -10.08
N ILE A 213 -8.63 4.29 -9.48
CA ILE A 213 -9.03 3.00 -8.89
C ILE A 213 -9.15 1.91 -9.96
N TYR A 214 -9.80 2.20 -11.10
CA TYR A 214 -9.95 1.21 -12.19
C TYR A 214 -8.59 0.80 -12.78
N VAL A 215 -7.69 1.75 -12.99
CA VAL A 215 -6.32 1.48 -13.48
C VAL A 215 -5.55 0.62 -12.47
N ALA A 216 -5.64 0.92 -11.18
CA ALA A 216 -5.00 0.11 -10.15
C ALA A 216 -5.57 -1.32 -10.10
N VAL A 217 -6.90 -1.49 -10.17
CA VAL A 217 -7.55 -2.81 -10.22
C VAL A 217 -7.12 -3.57 -11.47
N LEU A 218 -7.09 -2.91 -12.64
CA LEU A 218 -6.62 -3.52 -13.87
C LEU A 218 -5.17 -4.01 -13.76
N ALA A 219 -4.28 -3.20 -13.17
CA ALA A 219 -2.89 -3.58 -12.95
C ALA A 219 -2.76 -4.80 -12.02
N VAL A 220 -3.59 -4.91 -10.97
CA VAL A 220 -3.65 -6.10 -10.11
C VAL A 220 -4.14 -7.33 -10.88
N LEU A 221 -5.17 -7.19 -11.71
CA LEU A 221 -5.67 -8.30 -12.54
C LEU A 221 -4.62 -8.77 -13.56
N LEU A 222 -3.87 -7.84 -14.15
CA LEU A 222 -2.74 -8.16 -15.03
C LEU A 222 -1.64 -8.90 -14.27
N ALA A 223 -1.28 -8.47 -13.05
CA ALA A 223 -0.29 -9.17 -12.23
C ALA A 223 -0.72 -10.62 -11.94
N ILE A 224 -2.00 -10.85 -11.60
CA ILE A 224 -2.57 -12.19 -11.40
C ILE A 224 -2.50 -13.02 -12.68
N GLY A 225 -2.86 -12.44 -13.82
CA GLY A 225 -2.80 -13.11 -15.12
C GLY A 225 -1.37 -13.52 -15.50
N VAL A 226 -0.40 -12.62 -15.32
CA VAL A 226 1.03 -12.88 -15.55
C VAL A 226 1.54 -13.95 -14.60
N ALA A 227 1.18 -13.88 -13.32
CA ALA A 227 1.57 -14.90 -12.33
C ALA A 227 1.04 -16.29 -12.72
N THR A 228 -0.22 -16.36 -13.13
CA THR A 228 -0.87 -17.60 -13.58
C THR A 228 -0.18 -18.14 -14.83
N TYR A 229 0.11 -17.29 -15.81
CA TYR A 229 0.84 -17.67 -17.01
C TYR A 229 2.20 -18.30 -16.67
N PHE A 230 3.00 -17.66 -15.80
CA PHE A 230 4.30 -18.22 -15.42
C PHE A 230 4.21 -19.53 -14.66
N VAL A 231 3.19 -19.73 -13.83
CA VAL A 231 2.95 -21.03 -13.19
C VAL A 231 2.65 -22.10 -14.23
N LEU A 232 1.85 -21.81 -15.24
CA LEU A 232 1.54 -22.78 -16.30
C LEU A 232 2.78 -23.13 -17.12
N VAL A 233 3.58 -22.14 -17.51
CA VAL A 233 4.85 -22.36 -18.23
C VAL A 233 5.79 -23.21 -17.39
N ARG A 234 5.89 -22.92 -16.09
CA ARG A 234 6.71 -23.72 -15.18
C ARG A 234 6.21 -25.15 -15.05
N LEU A 235 4.90 -25.33 -14.87
CA LEU A 235 4.30 -26.66 -14.74
C LEU A 235 4.56 -27.50 -16.00
N ASP A 236 4.46 -26.89 -17.18
CA ASP A 236 4.77 -27.56 -18.46
C ASP A 236 6.24 -28.00 -18.53
N LYS A 237 7.18 -27.11 -18.16
CA LYS A 237 8.61 -27.46 -18.08
C LYS A 237 8.89 -28.56 -17.04
N ASP A 238 8.23 -28.51 -15.87
CA ASP A 238 8.39 -29.53 -14.83
C ASP A 238 7.88 -30.91 -15.32
N ILE A 239 6.79 -30.95 -16.10
CA ILE A 239 6.27 -32.18 -16.71
C ILE A 239 7.21 -32.71 -17.78
N GLN A 240 7.72 -31.85 -18.67
CA GLN A 240 8.67 -32.24 -19.72
C GLN A 240 9.96 -32.80 -19.12
N ASN A 241 10.55 -32.10 -18.15
CA ASN A 241 11.75 -32.56 -17.44
C ASN A 241 11.52 -33.91 -16.74
N GLN A 242 10.34 -34.14 -16.17
CA GLN A 242 10.01 -35.43 -15.57
C GLN A 242 9.90 -36.54 -16.62
N ALA A 243 9.27 -36.29 -17.76
CA ALA A 243 9.15 -37.26 -18.85
C ALA A 243 10.54 -37.61 -19.43
N ASP A 244 11.41 -36.63 -19.61
CA ASP A 244 12.79 -36.82 -20.09
C ASP A 244 13.63 -37.59 -19.05
N TYR A 245 13.45 -37.29 -17.76
CA TYR A 245 14.11 -38.01 -16.67
C TYR A 245 13.64 -39.47 -16.61
N GLU A 246 12.33 -39.73 -16.72
CA GLU A 246 11.79 -41.10 -16.75
C GLU A 246 12.26 -41.88 -17.98
N ALA A 247 12.30 -41.25 -19.16
CA ALA A 247 12.83 -41.86 -20.37
C ALA A 247 14.31 -42.24 -20.22
N THR A 248 15.13 -41.32 -19.72
CA THR A 248 16.58 -41.52 -19.56
C THR A 248 16.91 -42.49 -18.42
N ASN A 249 16.23 -42.39 -17.28
CA ASN A 249 16.49 -43.26 -16.13
C ASN A 249 15.85 -44.63 -16.26
N SER A 250 14.89 -44.87 -17.16
CA SER A 250 14.41 -46.24 -17.39
C SER A 250 15.53 -47.22 -17.77
N GLU A 251 16.68 -46.71 -18.24
CA GLU A 251 17.91 -47.49 -18.47
C GLU A 251 18.86 -47.55 -17.25
N GLU A 252 18.82 -46.61 -16.30
CA GLU A 252 19.71 -46.52 -15.11
C GLU A 252 19.03 -46.92 -13.77
N PHE A 253 17.70 -47.08 -13.76
CA PHE A 253 16.86 -47.29 -12.57
C PHE A 253 17.12 -48.61 -11.83
N ALA A 254 17.82 -49.57 -12.44
CA ALA A 254 18.19 -50.82 -11.76
C ALA A 254 19.24 -50.62 -10.65
N ASP A 255 20.08 -49.58 -10.71
CA ASP A 255 21.20 -49.40 -9.77
C ASP A 255 20.93 -48.41 -8.62
N ARG A 256 19.86 -47.59 -8.68
CA ARG A 256 19.63 -46.49 -7.70
C ARG A 256 18.55 -46.74 -6.63
N ILE A 257 17.88 -47.90 -6.61
CA ILE A 257 16.74 -48.17 -5.72
C ILE A 257 17.08 -48.16 -4.20
N ILE A 258 18.35 -48.03 -3.79
CA ILE A 258 18.75 -48.14 -2.37
C ILE A 258 19.15 -46.80 -1.71
N GLY A 259 19.30 -45.69 -2.45
CA GLY A 259 19.87 -44.45 -1.89
C GLY A 259 19.02 -43.20 -2.07
N ASP A 260 18.46 -42.74 -0.96
CA ASP A 260 18.06 -41.35 -0.66
C ASP A 260 16.70 -40.80 -1.13
N ASN A 261 15.91 -40.48 -0.10
CA ASN A 261 14.70 -39.69 -0.14
C ASN A 261 15.06 -38.21 -0.40
N GLU A 262 14.87 -37.73 -1.62
CA GLU A 262 15.08 -36.31 -2.00
C GLU A 262 13.75 -35.57 -2.26
N PRO A 263 12.98 -35.17 -1.22
CA PRO A 263 11.85 -34.24 -1.35
C PRO A 263 12.25 -32.75 -1.26
N ILE A 264 13.54 -32.40 -1.37
CA ILE A 264 14.06 -31.08 -0.97
C ILE A 264 13.77 -29.99 -2.02
N SER A 265 13.65 -30.33 -3.31
CA SER A 265 13.57 -29.34 -4.40
C SER A 265 12.29 -28.49 -4.40
N ARG A 266 11.11 -29.07 -4.10
CA ARG A 266 9.83 -28.32 -4.09
C ARG A 266 9.73 -27.32 -2.94
N PHE A 267 10.37 -27.62 -1.81
CA PHE A 267 10.41 -26.73 -0.66
C PHE A 267 11.22 -25.46 -0.97
N SER A 268 12.22 -25.54 -1.85
CA SER A 268 13.10 -24.42 -2.19
C SER A 268 12.37 -23.23 -2.84
N PHE A 269 11.37 -23.49 -3.69
CA PHE A 269 10.65 -22.43 -4.38
C PHE A 269 9.72 -21.66 -3.45
N PHE A 270 8.89 -22.36 -2.67
CA PHE A 270 7.97 -21.69 -1.74
C PHE A 270 8.74 -20.95 -0.66
N LEU A 271 9.86 -21.50 -0.21
CA LEU A 271 10.76 -20.81 0.70
C LEU A 271 11.36 -19.56 0.05
N GLY A 272 11.84 -19.65 -1.20
CA GLY A 272 12.35 -18.50 -1.95
C GLY A 272 11.31 -17.40 -2.12
N TYR A 273 10.08 -17.76 -2.51
CA TYR A 273 8.97 -16.82 -2.59
C TYR A 273 8.62 -16.19 -1.22
N ALA A 274 8.57 -16.98 -0.15
CA ALA A 274 8.28 -16.46 1.18
C ALA A 274 9.36 -15.48 1.66
N LEU A 275 10.64 -15.81 1.42
CA LEU A 275 11.76 -14.92 1.73
C LEU A 275 11.73 -13.65 0.87
N GLU A 276 11.45 -13.78 -0.43
CA GLU A 276 11.27 -12.63 -1.33
C GLU A 276 10.16 -11.71 -0.84
N LEU A 277 8.98 -12.27 -0.49
CA LEU A 277 7.84 -11.51 0.00
C LEU A 277 8.18 -10.77 1.31
N VAL A 278 8.88 -11.43 2.23
CA VAL A 278 9.33 -10.81 3.49
C VAL A 278 10.35 -9.71 3.21
N CYS A 279 11.36 -9.96 2.37
CA CYS A 279 12.36 -8.96 1.99
C CYS A 279 11.72 -7.78 1.25
N ALA A 280 10.79 -8.02 0.33
CA ALA A 280 10.07 -7.00 -0.41
C ALA A 280 9.27 -6.10 0.54
N LEU A 281 8.46 -6.70 1.43
CA LEU A 281 7.56 -5.96 2.31
C LEU A 281 8.27 -5.29 3.49
N PHE A 282 9.27 -5.94 4.11
CA PHE A 282 9.86 -5.44 5.36
C PHE A 282 11.22 -4.77 5.19
N LEU A 283 11.94 -4.99 4.08
CA LEU A 283 13.23 -4.35 3.84
C LEU A 283 13.12 -3.35 2.69
N PHE A 284 12.84 -3.84 1.48
CA PHE A 284 12.84 -3.02 0.28
C PHE A 284 11.74 -1.97 0.28
N TYR A 285 10.54 -2.31 0.75
CA TYR A 285 9.47 -1.32 0.90
C TYR A 285 9.86 -0.21 1.84
N PHE A 286 10.48 -0.51 2.99
CA PHE A 286 10.96 0.53 3.90
C PHE A 286 12.00 1.44 3.25
N ILE A 287 12.94 0.87 2.49
CA ILE A 287 13.96 1.63 1.75
C ILE A 287 13.29 2.52 0.70
N THR A 288 12.48 1.96 -0.21
CA THR A 288 11.83 2.71 -1.30
C THR A 288 10.86 3.77 -0.76
N SER A 289 10.08 3.41 0.25
CA SER A 289 9.20 4.32 0.99
C SER A 289 9.99 5.46 1.64
N THR A 290 11.14 5.19 2.24
CA THR A 290 12.00 6.22 2.85
C THR A 290 12.65 7.13 1.80
N VAL A 291 13.09 6.58 0.66
CA VAL A 291 13.61 7.36 -0.47
C VAL A 291 12.55 8.35 -0.97
N LEU A 292 11.30 7.92 -1.09
CA LEU A 292 10.18 8.78 -1.48
C LEU A 292 9.79 9.79 -0.39
N PHE A 293 9.77 9.36 0.87
CA PHE A 293 9.49 10.20 2.03
C PHE A 293 10.50 11.33 2.17
N THR A 294 11.79 11.03 1.99
CA THR A 294 12.86 12.02 2.08
C THR A 294 12.90 12.92 0.85
N GLY A 295 12.41 12.44 -0.29
CA GLY A 295 12.42 13.17 -1.56
C GLY A 295 13.82 13.36 -2.14
N ILE A 296 14.76 12.50 -1.77
CA ILE A 296 16.18 12.59 -2.17
C ILE A 296 16.34 12.57 -3.70
N LEU A 297 15.48 11.84 -4.42
CA LEU A 297 15.49 11.77 -5.89
C LEU A 297 15.02 13.07 -6.56
N GLY A 298 14.19 13.86 -5.89
CA GLY A 298 13.65 15.11 -6.41
C GLY A 298 14.47 16.35 -6.06
N CYS A 299 15.58 16.19 -5.33
CA CYS A 299 16.32 17.29 -4.69
C CYS A 299 15.39 18.26 -3.92
N GLY A 300 14.26 17.75 -3.40
CA GLY A 300 13.23 18.54 -2.73
C GLY A 300 12.52 19.59 -3.61
N ARG A 301 12.60 19.51 -4.96
CA ARG A 301 11.97 20.49 -5.88
C ARG A 301 10.87 19.92 -6.76
N VAL A 302 10.94 18.63 -7.10
CA VAL A 302 9.96 18.01 -8.00
C VAL A 302 8.74 17.56 -7.21
N PRO A 303 7.51 18.02 -7.53
CA PRO A 303 6.31 17.74 -6.72
C PRO A 303 5.98 16.25 -6.57
N ILE A 304 6.32 15.43 -7.57
CA ILE A 304 6.06 13.99 -7.56
C ILE A 304 7.10 13.23 -6.71
N LEU A 305 8.30 13.79 -6.55
CA LEU A 305 9.44 13.19 -5.85
C LEU A 305 9.84 14.01 -4.60
N GLY A 306 8.99 14.92 -4.15
CA GLY A 306 9.39 16.03 -3.28
C GLY A 306 9.59 15.67 -1.81
N GLY A 307 9.03 14.55 -1.34
CA GLY A 307 9.13 14.14 0.05
C GLY A 307 8.70 15.23 1.07
N ARG A 308 9.04 15.00 2.34
CA ARG A 308 8.77 15.93 3.45
C ARG A 308 9.38 17.31 3.28
N PRO A 309 10.64 17.46 2.81
CA PRO A 309 11.25 18.79 2.67
C PRO A 309 10.51 19.70 1.71
N TYR A 310 10.06 19.18 0.56
CA TYR A 310 9.31 19.95 -0.43
C TYR A 310 7.97 20.45 0.14
N GLU A 311 7.26 19.60 0.88
CA GLU A 311 5.98 19.99 1.45
C GLU A 311 6.11 21.06 2.53
N LEU A 312 7.10 20.93 3.42
CA LEU A 312 7.37 21.94 4.46
C LEU A 312 7.85 23.27 3.86
N TRP A 313 8.55 23.23 2.73
CA TRP A 313 8.94 24.44 2.00
C TRP A 313 7.71 25.12 1.38
N ARG A 314 6.83 24.33 0.73
CA ARG A 314 5.60 24.84 0.15
C ARG A 314 4.63 25.40 1.19
N GLU A 315 4.51 24.76 2.36
CA GLU A 315 3.67 25.27 3.46
C GLU A 315 4.22 26.59 4.02
N ARG A 316 5.55 26.75 4.07
CA ARG A 316 6.18 28.02 4.46
C ARG A 316 5.89 29.15 3.49
N ILE A 317 6.02 28.90 2.19
CA ILE A 317 5.71 29.91 1.16
C ILE A 317 4.23 30.33 1.24
N ALA A 318 3.32 29.37 1.36
CA ALA A 318 1.89 29.68 1.50
C ALA A 318 1.61 30.57 2.72
N LYS A 319 2.23 30.28 3.86
CA LYS A 319 2.10 31.11 5.09
C LYS A 319 2.70 32.51 4.92
N ASP A 320 3.80 32.64 4.18
CA ASP A 320 4.43 33.94 3.93
C ASP A 320 3.60 34.79 2.95
N ASP A 321 2.95 34.16 1.96
CA ASP A 321 2.04 34.84 1.03
C ASP A 321 0.77 35.32 1.75
N ASP A 322 0.18 34.49 2.62
CA ASP A 322 -0.99 34.88 3.43
C ASP A 322 -0.67 36.08 4.35
N ARG A 323 0.52 36.10 4.96
CA ARG A 323 0.97 37.23 5.80
C ARG A 323 1.09 38.54 5.02
N LYS A 324 1.62 38.47 3.79
CA LYS A 324 1.73 39.66 2.93
C LYS A 324 0.37 40.20 2.52
N SER A 325 -0.61 39.33 2.24
CA SER A 325 -1.97 39.80 1.94
C SER A 325 -2.63 40.51 3.12
N ASP A 326 -2.40 40.06 4.35
CA ASP A 326 -2.93 40.71 5.56
C ASP A 326 -2.28 42.10 5.79
N ASP A 327 -0.98 42.23 5.50
CA ASP A 327 -0.26 43.50 5.61
C ASP A 327 -0.73 44.52 4.55
N ASP A 328 -0.96 44.08 3.30
CA ASP A 328 -1.46 44.93 2.22
C ASP A 328 -2.91 45.40 2.49
N ASP A 329 -3.75 44.55 3.05
CA ASP A 329 -5.13 44.88 3.47
C ASP A 329 -5.15 45.88 4.64
N ASN A 330 -4.23 45.73 5.61
CA ASN A 330 -4.10 46.69 6.71
C ASN A 330 -3.57 48.04 6.22
N PHE A 331 -2.61 48.05 5.29
CA PHE A 331 -2.08 49.28 4.71
C PHE A 331 -3.16 50.05 3.93
N THR A 332 -3.99 49.36 3.15
CA THR A 332 -5.10 50.00 2.41
C THR A 332 -6.23 50.49 3.32
N ARG A 333 -6.49 49.82 4.46
CA ARG A 333 -7.48 50.32 5.46
C ARG A 333 -7.00 51.58 6.19
N GLY A 334 -5.71 51.71 6.48
CA GLY A 334 -5.14 52.90 7.14
C GLY A 334 -5.13 54.17 6.27
N LEU A 335 -5.29 54.03 4.96
CA LEU A 335 -5.31 55.14 4.00
C LEU A 335 -6.72 55.60 3.60
N ARG A 336 -7.79 55.05 4.19
CA ARG A 336 -9.12 55.67 4.09
C ARG A 336 -9.21 56.79 5.13
N PRO A 337 -9.14 58.07 4.74
CA PRO A 337 -9.50 59.15 5.66
C PRO A 337 -10.96 58.93 6.08
N ASP A 338 -11.20 58.98 7.38
CA ASP A 338 -12.55 58.98 7.96
C ASP A 338 -13.34 60.11 7.29
N ALA A 339 -14.31 59.72 6.46
CA ALA A 339 -15.19 60.62 5.72
C ALA A 339 -16.58 60.63 6.36
#